data_AF-A0A7V7ATY2-F1
#
_entry.id   AF-A0A7V7ATY2-F1
#
_cell.length_a   1.000
_cell.length_b   1.000
_cell.length_c   1.000
_cell.angle_alpha   90.00
_cell.angle_beta   90.00
_cell.angle_gamma   90.00
#
_symmetry.space_group_name_H-M   'P 1'
#
loop_
_entity.id
_entity.type
_entity.pdbx_description
1 polymer ?
#
loop_
_entity_poly.entity_id
_entity_poly.type
_entity_poly.pdbx_seq_one_letter_code
_entity_poly.pdbx_strand_id
1 'polypeptide(L)'
;MMYRKIVLFFLLISFVFILGCQKNTEKAEQTVIKALKAMKNYDLKKAKKYINFVDLSLEIPELKNNILGEIINNEENRKLMISDLDFTLISFFEEEDKLIVKTEIENIDLGKIYHDCLRNFQMFVL
;
A
#
# COMPACT_ATOMS: atom_id res chain seq x y z
N MET A 1 -43.45 21.42 27.21
CA MET A 1 -43.23 20.55 26.03
C MET A 1 -42.31 21.17 24.96
N MET A 2 -42.31 22.49 24.76
CA MET A 2 -41.54 23.18 23.70
C MET A 2 -40.02 23.17 23.93
N TYR A 3 -39.58 23.34 25.18
CA TYR A 3 -38.17 23.36 25.58
C TYR A 3 -37.46 22.02 25.31
N ARG A 4 -38.16 20.90 25.49
CA ARG A 4 -37.62 19.55 25.21
C ARG A 4 -37.33 19.36 23.72
N LYS A 5 -38.18 19.90 22.84
CA LYS A 5 -37.98 19.87 21.38
C LYS A 5 -36.84 20.80 20.94
N ILE A 6 -36.70 21.96 21.58
CA ILE A 6 -35.63 22.92 21.31
C ILE A 6 -34.26 22.34 21.74
N VAL A 7 -34.17 21.73 22.93
CA VAL A 7 -32.94 21.08 23.40
C VAL A 7 -32.52 19.92 22.50
N LEU A 8 -33.47 19.11 22.03
CA LEU A 8 -33.23 18.05 21.05
C LEU A 8 -32.73 18.59 19.70
N PHE A 9 -33.26 19.72 19.24
CA PHE A 9 -32.82 20.36 18.02
C PHE A 9 -31.38 20.90 18.11
N PHE A 10 -31.03 21.52 19.24
CA PHE A 10 -29.65 21.97 19.49
C PHE A 10 -28.65 20.80 19.63
N LEU A 11 -29.06 19.68 20.23
CA LEU A 11 -28.26 18.45 20.31
C LEU A 11 -28.03 17.80 18.93
N LEU A 12 -29.03 17.84 18.05
CA LEU A 12 -28.91 17.35 16.68
C LEU A 12 -27.94 18.21 15.85
N ILE A 13 -28.02 19.53 15.99
CA ILE A 13 -27.13 20.46 15.29
C ILE A 13 -25.68 20.27 15.77
N SER A 14 -25.44 20.09 17.07
CA SER A 14 -24.08 19.83 17.58
C SER A 14 -23.50 18.52 17.05
N PHE A 15 -24.32 17.48 16.87
CA PHE A 15 -23.90 16.23 16.24
C PHE A 15 -23.48 16.40 14.77
N VAL A 16 -24.18 17.23 14.00
CA VAL A 16 -23.84 17.53 12.60
C VAL A 16 -22.51 18.28 12.50
N PHE A 17 -22.21 19.19 13.43
CA PHE A 17 -20.91 19.88 13.48
C PHE A 17 -19.75 18.95 13.89
N ILE A 18 -20.00 17.95 14.76
CA ILE A 18 -18.99 16.94 15.14
C ILE A 18 -18.72 15.98 13.97
N LEU A 19 -19.74 15.59 13.21
CA LEU A 19 -19.60 14.74 12.02
C LEU A 19 -18.99 15.49 10.83
N GLY A 20 -19.26 16.79 10.69
CA GLY A 20 -18.68 17.65 9.65
C GLY A 20 -17.21 18.04 9.90
N CYS A 21 -16.75 17.99 11.15
CA CYS A 21 -15.33 18.10 11.54
C CYS A 21 -14.61 16.75 11.57
N GLN A 22 -15.24 15.68 11.07
CA GLN A 22 -14.55 14.41 10.90
C GLN A 22 -13.64 14.51 9.67
N LYS A 23 -12.41 14.98 9.92
CA LYS A 23 -11.21 14.88 9.08
C LYS A 23 -10.94 13.42 8.68
N ASN A 24 -11.83 12.81 7.91
CA ASN A 24 -11.62 11.51 7.29
C ASN A 24 -10.97 11.64 5.90
N THR A 25 -10.58 12.85 5.49
CA THR A 25 -9.62 13.04 4.42
C THR A 25 -8.24 12.69 4.98
N GLU A 26 -7.76 11.49 4.64
CA GLU A 26 -6.36 11.11 4.83
C GLU A 26 -5.50 12.21 4.20
N LYS A 27 -4.56 12.78 4.95
CA LYS A 27 -3.56 13.67 4.37
C LYS A 27 -2.80 12.90 3.30
N ALA A 28 -2.41 13.55 2.21
CA ALA A 28 -1.68 12.92 1.11
C ALA A 28 -0.44 12.15 1.60
N GLU A 29 0.23 12.67 2.63
CA GLU A 29 1.30 12.01 3.38
C GLU A 29 0.91 10.61 3.89
N GLN A 30 -0.21 10.53 4.60
CA GLN A 30 -0.73 9.31 5.21
C GLN A 30 -1.19 8.32 4.14
N THR A 31 -1.73 8.82 3.03
CA THR A 31 -2.10 8.03 1.87
C THR A 31 -0.90 7.29 1.30
N VAL A 32 0.24 7.96 1.13
CA VAL A 32 1.47 7.34 0.61
C VAL A 32 2.05 6.32 1.59
N ILE A 33 2.07 6.63 2.88
CA ILE A 33 2.53 5.67 3.91
C ILE A 33 1.63 4.42 3.93
N LYS A 34 0.30 4.59 3.84
CA LYS A 34 -0.65 3.47 3.81
C LYS A 34 -0.49 2.64 2.53
N ALA A 35 -0.21 3.28 1.39
CA ALA A 35 0.08 2.58 0.14
C ALA A 35 1.36 1.73 0.24
N LEU A 36 2.47 2.31 0.71
CA LEU A 36 3.75 1.59 0.90
C LEU A 36 3.60 0.43 1.89
N LYS A 37 2.90 0.65 3.01
CA LYS A 37 2.58 -0.42 3.97
C LYS A 37 1.70 -1.51 3.38
N ALA A 38 0.71 -1.16 2.56
CA ALA A 38 -0.12 -2.16 1.89
C ALA A 38 0.69 -3.02 0.92
N MET A 39 1.63 -2.41 0.18
CA MET A 39 2.55 -3.13 -0.70
C MET A 39 3.49 -4.06 0.07
N LYS A 40 4.16 -3.57 1.12
CA LYS A 40 5.03 -4.38 2.00
C LYS A 40 4.31 -5.60 2.58
N ASN A 41 3.04 -5.46 2.94
CA ASN A 41 2.23 -6.56 3.47
C ASN A 41 1.60 -7.45 2.38
N TYR A 42 1.88 -7.18 1.10
CA TYR A 42 1.24 -7.84 -0.04
C TYR A 42 -0.31 -7.78 0.01
N ASP A 43 -0.86 -6.72 0.61
CA ASP A 43 -2.31 -6.47 0.69
C ASP A 43 -2.77 -5.72 -0.56
N LEU A 44 -2.88 -6.47 -1.67
CA LEU A 44 -3.21 -5.91 -2.98
C LEU A 44 -4.57 -5.20 -2.98
N LYS A 45 -5.51 -5.67 -2.16
CA LYS A 45 -6.84 -5.05 -2.02
C LYS A 45 -6.75 -3.68 -1.37
N LYS A 46 -5.89 -3.48 -0.36
CA LYS A 46 -5.62 -2.16 0.20
C LYS A 46 -4.77 -1.31 -0.74
N ALA A 47 -3.76 -1.88 -1.39
CA ALA A 47 -2.88 -1.15 -2.30
C ALA A 47 -3.64 -0.55 -3.49
N LYS A 48 -4.59 -1.29 -4.07
CA LYS A 48 -5.47 -0.82 -5.16
C LYS A 48 -6.36 0.38 -4.79
N LYS A 49 -6.56 0.67 -3.50
CA LYS A 49 -7.29 1.88 -3.06
C LYS A 49 -6.46 3.16 -3.24
N TYR A 50 -5.15 3.02 -3.29
CA TYR A 50 -4.20 4.13 -3.27
C TYR A 50 -3.43 4.27 -4.58
N ILE A 51 -3.28 3.18 -5.34
CA ILE A 51 -2.49 3.14 -6.57
C ILE A 51 -3.36 2.47 -7.65
N ASN A 52 -3.66 3.21 -8.72
CA ASN A 52 -4.50 2.74 -9.83
C ASN A 52 -3.83 1.66 -10.71
N PHE A 53 -2.53 1.44 -10.56
CA PHE A 53 -1.73 0.51 -11.37
C PHE A 53 -1.19 -0.68 -10.55
N VAL A 54 -1.80 -1.08 -9.43
CA VAL A 54 -1.34 -2.29 -8.71
C VAL A 54 -1.85 -3.54 -9.41
N ASP A 55 -1.30 -3.77 -10.59
CA ASP A 55 -1.10 -5.11 -11.09
C ASP A 55 0.37 -5.45 -10.85
N LEU A 56 0.63 -6.27 -9.82
CA LEU A 56 1.97 -6.79 -9.56
C LEU A 56 2.30 -7.98 -10.47
N SER A 57 1.41 -8.36 -11.40
CA SER A 57 1.79 -9.25 -12.48
C SER A 57 2.82 -8.52 -13.34
N LEU A 58 4.08 -8.84 -13.07
CA LEU A 58 5.20 -8.44 -13.90
C LEU A 58 5.17 -9.32 -15.15
N GLU A 59 4.21 -9.09 -16.05
CA GLU A 59 4.31 -9.56 -17.43
C GLU A 59 5.44 -8.77 -18.12
N ILE A 60 6.68 -9.05 -17.73
CA ILE A 60 7.88 -8.54 -18.37
C ILE A 60 8.06 -9.40 -19.62
N PRO A 61 7.82 -8.87 -20.84
CA PRO A 61 7.82 -9.68 -22.07
C PRO A 61 9.15 -10.40 -22.28
N GLU A 62 10.24 -9.78 -21.83
CA GLU A 62 11.62 -10.29 -21.89
C GLU A 62 11.86 -11.52 -20.99
N LEU A 63 10.99 -11.76 -19.99
CA LEU A 63 11.11 -12.85 -19.04
C LEU A 63 10.09 -13.97 -19.28
N LYS A 64 9.16 -13.82 -20.23
CA LYS A 64 7.99 -14.69 -20.43
C LYS A 64 8.33 -16.18 -20.65
N ASN A 65 9.52 -16.49 -21.15
CA ASN A 65 9.99 -17.87 -21.40
C ASN A 65 11.33 -18.16 -20.68
N ASN A 66 11.66 -17.41 -19.64
CA ASN A 66 12.88 -17.60 -18.85
C ASN A 66 12.50 -18.16 -17.48
N ILE A 67 13.33 -19.06 -16.94
CA ILE A 67 13.28 -19.55 -15.55
C ILE A 67 13.14 -18.37 -14.56
N LEU A 68 13.85 -17.26 -14.81
CA LEU A 68 13.73 -16.07 -13.98
C LEU A 68 12.32 -15.46 -14.01
N GLY A 69 11.64 -15.50 -15.16
CA GLY A 69 10.26 -15.09 -15.28
C GLY A 69 9.29 -16.04 -14.59
N GLU A 70 9.52 -17.36 -14.61
CA GLU A 70 8.73 -18.32 -13.84
C GLU A 70 8.90 -18.10 -12.33
N ILE A 71 10.14 -17.84 -11.87
CA ILE A 71 10.44 -17.48 -10.48
C ILE A 71 9.72 -16.20 -10.07
N ILE A 72 9.74 -15.15 -10.90
CA ILE A 72 9.12 -13.85 -10.60
C ILE A 72 7.58 -13.90 -10.75
N ASN A 73 7.06 -14.72 -11.65
CA ASN A 73 5.62 -14.88 -11.86
C ASN A 73 4.97 -15.81 -10.82
N ASN A 74 5.74 -16.46 -9.97
CA ASN A 74 5.22 -17.13 -8.78
C ASN A 74 4.78 -16.10 -7.72
N GLU A 75 3.55 -16.23 -7.22
CA GLU A 75 2.97 -15.31 -6.24
C GLU A 75 3.72 -15.28 -4.90
N GLU A 76 4.17 -16.44 -4.41
CA GLU A 76 4.93 -16.54 -3.15
C GLU A 76 6.28 -15.84 -3.27
N ASN A 77 6.94 -15.98 -4.42
CA ASN A 77 8.20 -15.30 -4.69
C ASN A 77 8.03 -13.79 -4.81
N ARG A 78 6.97 -13.30 -5.47
CA ARG A 78 6.65 -11.87 -5.45
C ARG A 78 6.42 -11.36 -4.04
N LYS A 79 5.69 -12.12 -3.22
CA LYS A 79 5.45 -11.77 -1.82
C LYS A 79 6.76 -11.66 -1.04
N LEU A 80 7.67 -12.63 -1.18
CA LEU A 80 9.00 -12.62 -0.55
C LEU A 80 9.83 -11.40 -0.99
N MET A 81 9.84 -11.09 -2.29
CA MET A 81 10.60 -9.96 -2.84
C MET A 81 10.13 -8.60 -2.29
N ILE A 82 8.86 -8.47 -1.94
CA ILE A 82 8.25 -7.19 -1.54
C ILE A 82 8.12 -7.09 0.00
N SER A 83 7.97 -8.21 0.71
CA SER A 83 7.82 -8.23 2.17
C SER A 83 9.08 -7.83 2.92
N ASP A 84 10.24 -8.16 2.34
CA ASP A 84 11.56 -7.91 2.92
C ASP A 84 12.13 -6.55 2.46
N LEU A 85 11.31 -5.71 1.81
CA LEU A 85 11.65 -4.32 1.58
C LEU A 85 11.39 -3.49 2.84
N ASP A 86 12.31 -2.58 3.15
CA ASP A 86 12.05 -1.49 4.08
C ASP A 86 11.96 -0.16 3.36
N PHE A 87 11.12 0.72 3.91
CA PHE A 87 10.81 2.00 3.32
C PHE A 87 11.01 3.08 4.37
N THR A 88 12.01 3.92 4.16
CA THR A 88 12.25 5.09 5.00
C THR A 88 11.82 6.32 4.26
N LEU A 89 10.92 7.09 4.87
CA LEU A 89 10.43 8.29 4.23
C LEU A 89 11.34 9.47 4.58
N ILE A 90 11.88 10.11 3.54
CA ILE A 90 12.88 11.17 3.67
C ILE A 90 12.22 12.54 3.76
N SER A 91 11.28 12.86 2.85
CA SER A 91 10.63 14.17 2.81
C SER A 91 9.32 14.17 2.03
N PHE A 92 8.53 15.21 2.27
CA PHE A 92 7.29 15.51 1.55
C PHE A 92 7.32 16.96 1.03
N PHE A 93 6.83 17.16 -0.18
CA PHE A 93 6.68 18.47 -0.77
C PHE A 93 5.32 18.56 -1.48
N GLU A 94 4.48 19.49 -1.04
CA GLU A 94 3.17 19.76 -1.65
C GLU A 94 3.33 20.89 -2.68
N GLU A 95 2.94 20.60 -3.92
CA GLU A 95 2.66 21.56 -4.99
C GLU A 95 1.14 21.69 -5.15
N GLU A 96 0.66 22.72 -5.87
CA GLU A 96 -0.77 23.07 -5.96
C GLU A 96 -1.70 21.87 -6.21
N ASP A 97 -1.30 20.92 -7.06
CA ASP A 97 -2.07 19.74 -7.43
C ASP A 97 -1.37 18.40 -7.13
N LYS A 98 -0.20 18.41 -6.50
CA LYS A 98 0.67 17.23 -6.35
C LYS A 98 1.32 17.14 -4.98
N LEU A 99 1.50 15.90 -4.51
CA LEU A 99 2.41 15.60 -3.42
C LEU A 99 3.61 14.82 -3.96
N ILE A 100 4.79 15.39 -3.80
CA ILE A 100 6.06 14.70 -4.06
C ILE A 100 6.52 14.07 -2.76
N VAL A 101 6.76 12.76 -2.79
CA VAL A 101 7.29 12.00 -1.66
C VAL A 101 8.65 11.45 -2.03
N LYS A 102 9.64 11.75 -1.21
CA LYS A 102 10.97 11.16 -1.31
C LYS A 102 11.08 10.02 -0.31
N THR A 103 11.32 8.82 -0.81
CA THR A 103 11.43 7.59 0.00
C THR A 103 12.71 6.88 -0.38
N GLU A 104 13.41 6.37 0.62
CA GLU A 104 14.48 5.39 0.50
C GLU A 104 13.89 3.98 0.60
N ILE A 105 14.29 3.12 -0.33
CA ILE A 105 13.84 1.73 -0.39
C ILE A 105 15.07 0.86 -0.25
N GLU A 106 15.10 0.03 0.79
CA GLU A 106 16.19 -0.90 1.05
C GLU A 106 15.67 -2.32 1.00
N ASN A 107 16.45 -3.22 0.42
CA ASN A 107 16.19 -4.64 0.54
C ASN A 107 17.04 -5.18 1.68
N ILE A 108 16.38 -5.75 2.69
CA ILE A 108 17.03 -6.15 3.94
C ILE A 108 18.06 -7.26 3.69
N ASP A 109 17.76 -8.21 2.79
CA ASP A 109 18.68 -9.30 2.44
C ASP A 109 18.33 -9.93 1.07
N LEU A 110 18.88 -9.34 0.00
CA LEU A 110 18.74 -9.85 -1.37
C LEU A 110 19.24 -11.29 -1.53
N GLY A 111 20.29 -11.67 -0.78
CA GLY A 111 20.89 -13.00 -0.89
C GLY A 111 19.94 -14.08 -0.37
N LYS A 112 19.33 -13.83 0.79
CA LYS A 112 18.30 -14.70 1.36
C LYS A 112 17.05 -14.77 0.48
N ILE A 113 16.56 -13.64 -0.02
CA ILE A 113 15.38 -13.61 -0.91
C ILE A 113 15.63 -14.44 -2.16
N TYR A 114 16.79 -14.29 -2.79
CA TYR A 114 17.16 -15.06 -3.97
C TYR A 114 17.18 -16.57 -3.66
N HIS A 115 17.79 -16.95 -2.54
CA HIS A 115 17.85 -18.35 -2.10
C HIS A 115 16.45 -18.93 -1.85
N ASP A 116 15.57 -18.20 -1.16
CA ASP A 116 14.21 -18.67 -0.86
C ASP A 116 13.34 -18.75 -2.13
N CYS A 117 13.48 -17.80 -3.05
CA CYS A 117 12.81 -17.84 -4.37
C CYS A 117 13.22 -19.06 -5.20
N LEU A 118 14.51 -19.41 -5.21
CA LEU A 118 15.02 -20.61 -5.88
C LEU A 118 14.51 -21.90 -5.22
N ARG A 119 14.48 -21.94 -3.88
CA ARG A 119 13.94 -23.10 -3.14
C ARG A 119 12.47 -23.34 -3.51
N ASN A 120 11.66 -22.30 -3.52
CA ASN A 120 10.26 -22.40 -3.90
C ASN A 120 10.09 -22.90 -5.33
N PHE A 121 10.90 -22.41 -6.27
CA PHE A 121 10.88 -22.90 -7.66
C PHE A 121 11.21 -24.39 -7.76
N GLN A 122 12.25 -24.87 -7.05
CA GLN A 122 12.62 -26.28 -7.05
C GLN A 122 11.53 -27.20 -6.48
N MET A 123 10.77 -26.74 -5.49
CA MET A 123 9.63 -27.51 -4.93
C MET A 123 8.44 -27.60 -5.88
N PHE A 124 8.31 -26.69 -6.85
CA PHE A 124 7.24 -26.72 -7.86
C PHE A 124 7.55 -27.61 -9.07
N VAL A 125 8.82 -27.96 -9.30
CA VAL A 125 9.29 -28.73 -10.47
C VAL A 125 9.42 -30.24 -10.17
N LEU A 126 9.36 -30.65 -8.89
CA LEU A 126 9.35 -32.04 -8.42
C LEU A 126 7.93 -32.51 -8.10
#